data_AF-A0A1X7SZ72-F1
#
_entry.id   AF-A0A1X7SZ72-F1
#
_cell.length_a   1.000
_cell.length_b   1.000
_cell.length_c   1.000
_cell.angle_alpha   90.00
_cell.angle_beta   90.00
_cell.angle_gamma   90.00
#
_symmetry.space_group_name_H-M   'P 1'
#
loop_
_entity.id
_entity.type
_entity.pdbx_description
1 polymer ?
#
loop_
_entity_poly.entity_id
_entity_poly.type
_entity_poly.pdbx_seq_one_letter_code
_entity_poly.pdbx_strand_id
1 'polypeptide(L)'
;MASPQKVRALPNVLITGTPGTGKTLTASQVVERTGMSHFNVSELAKEGGLYEGWDEQFQSYILDEDKVVDELNDSLVSGGCIVEYHGCDFFPERWFDAIFVLRTDNALLYDRLMKRFLMHIDVLMLYRKFEMIPTKTF
;
A
#
# COMPACT_ATOMS: atom_id res chain seq x y z
N MET A 1 -24.08 2.52 17.25
CA MET A 1 -24.73 3.01 16.02
C MET A 1 -23.66 3.69 15.18
N ALA A 2 -23.38 3.21 13.97
CA ALA A 2 -22.43 3.88 13.08
C ALA A 2 -22.95 5.29 12.76
N SER A 3 -22.08 6.29 12.89
CA SER A 3 -22.38 7.66 12.47
C SER A 3 -22.70 7.67 10.95
N PRO A 4 -23.60 8.54 10.47
CA PRO A 4 -23.90 8.62 9.05
C PRO A 4 -22.59 8.96 8.31
N GLN A 5 -22.14 8.09 7.41
CA GLN A 5 -21.02 8.42 6.53
C GLN A 5 -21.40 9.65 5.72
N LYS A 6 -20.59 10.70 5.82
CA LYS A 6 -20.70 11.89 4.97
C LYS A 6 -20.50 11.42 3.53
N VAL A 7 -21.53 11.58 2.69
CA VAL A 7 -21.47 11.16 1.29
C VAL A 7 -20.42 12.00 0.58
N ARG A 8 -19.33 11.36 0.14
CA ARG A 8 -18.25 12.03 -0.60
C ARG A 8 -18.73 12.34 -2.02
N ALA A 9 -18.23 13.45 -2.58
CA ALA A 9 -18.52 13.79 -3.98
C ALA A 9 -17.73 12.90 -4.96
N LEU A 10 -16.50 12.52 -4.60
CA LEU A 10 -15.66 11.58 -5.34
C LEU A 10 -15.24 10.43 -4.44
N PRO A 11 -15.15 9.20 -5.00
CA PRO A 11 -14.81 8.02 -4.22
C PRO A 11 -13.34 8.05 -3.77
N ASN A 12 -13.03 7.28 -2.75
CA ASN A 12 -11.67 6.86 -2.43
C ASN A 12 -11.49 5.40 -2.81
N VAL A 13 -10.34 5.08 -3.38
CA VAL A 13 -10.00 3.73 -3.82
C VAL A 13 -8.68 3.30 -3.19
N LEU A 14 -8.67 2.11 -2.60
CA LEU A 14 -7.44 1.44 -2.19
C LEU A 14 -7.02 0.43 -3.26
N ILE A 15 -5.76 0.49 -3.69
CA ILE A 15 -5.13 -0.53 -4.53
C ILE A 15 -4.09 -1.25 -3.66
N THR A 16 -4.36 -2.52 -3.36
CA THR A 16 -3.50 -3.35 -2.48
C THR A 16 -3.06 -4.65 -3.15
N GLY A 17 -2.25 -5.43 -2.46
CA GLY A 17 -1.68 -6.69 -2.92
C GLY A 17 -0.18 -6.77 -2.73
N THR A 18 0.36 -7.97 -2.93
CA THR A 18 1.79 -8.27 -2.74
C THR A 18 2.71 -7.30 -3.50
N PRO A 19 3.87 -6.90 -2.95
CA PRO A 19 4.86 -6.13 -3.71
C PRO A 19 5.19 -6.78 -5.07
N GLY A 20 5.29 -5.98 -6.14
CA GLY A 20 5.55 -6.50 -7.51
C GLY A 20 4.32 -6.86 -8.35
N THR A 21 3.12 -6.83 -7.77
CA THR A 21 1.85 -7.10 -8.50
C THR A 21 1.43 -5.99 -9.46
N GLY A 22 1.98 -4.78 -9.33
CA GLY A 22 1.73 -3.66 -10.25
C GLY A 22 0.86 -2.53 -9.69
N LYS A 23 0.75 -2.41 -8.35
CA LYS A 23 -0.04 -1.36 -7.68
C LYS A 23 0.30 0.05 -8.18
N THR A 24 1.57 0.43 -8.16
CA THR A 24 2.00 1.79 -8.51
C THR A 24 1.69 2.15 -9.95
N LEU A 25 1.90 1.22 -10.87
CA LEU A 25 1.56 1.40 -12.27
C LEU A 25 0.03 1.53 -12.46
N THR A 26 -0.74 0.71 -11.76
CA THR A 26 -2.21 0.75 -11.83
C THR A 26 -2.73 2.08 -11.27
N ALA A 27 -2.23 2.50 -10.11
CA ALA A 27 -2.60 3.75 -9.47
C ALA A 27 -2.26 4.96 -10.35
N SER A 28 -1.06 4.99 -10.95
CA SER A 28 -0.66 6.09 -11.84
C SER A 28 -1.56 6.20 -13.08
N GLN A 29 -1.94 5.07 -13.67
CA GLN A 29 -2.87 5.05 -14.81
C GLN A 29 -4.29 5.51 -14.44
N VAL A 30 -4.75 5.16 -13.24
CA VAL A 30 -6.06 5.64 -12.74
C VAL A 30 -6.02 7.15 -12.51
N VAL A 31 -4.96 7.64 -11.89
CA VAL A 31 -4.76 9.08 -11.61
C VAL A 31 -4.71 9.88 -12.91
N GLU A 32 -3.96 9.41 -13.91
CA GLU A 32 -3.88 10.05 -15.24
C GLU A 32 -5.26 10.20 -15.90
N ARG A 33 -6.15 9.22 -15.71
CA ARG A 33 -7.48 9.20 -16.33
C ARG A 33 -8.56 9.94 -15.53
N THR A 34 -8.38 10.08 -14.22
CA THR A 34 -9.41 10.59 -13.31
C THR A 34 -9.09 11.95 -12.71
N GLY A 35 -7.81 12.33 -12.66
CA GLY A 35 -7.35 13.53 -11.96
C GLY A 35 -7.42 13.45 -10.43
N MET A 36 -7.67 12.26 -9.87
CA MET A 36 -7.73 12.04 -8.42
C MET A 36 -6.34 12.13 -7.78
N SER A 37 -6.30 12.47 -6.49
CA SER A 37 -5.05 12.57 -5.72
C SER A 37 -4.43 11.20 -5.47
N HIS A 38 -3.12 11.05 -5.68
CA HIS A 38 -2.41 9.79 -5.49
C HIS A 38 -1.60 9.79 -4.19
N PHE A 39 -1.76 8.74 -3.38
CA PHE A 39 -0.96 8.50 -2.18
C PHE A 39 -0.27 7.14 -2.26
N ASN A 40 1.04 7.16 -2.49
CA ASN A 40 1.89 5.99 -2.26
C ASN A 40 2.36 6.02 -0.81
N VAL A 41 1.85 5.09 0.00
CA VAL A 41 2.10 5.08 1.44
C VAL A 41 3.56 4.79 1.77
N SER A 42 4.27 4.03 0.94
CA SER A 42 5.70 3.76 1.14
C SER A 42 6.56 5.01 0.93
N GLU A 43 6.27 5.82 -0.09
CA GLU A 43 6.98 7.09 -0.30
C GLU A 43 6.56 8.14 0.74
N LEU A 44 5.27 8.22 1.08
CA LEU A 44 4.77 9.09 2.15
C LEU A 44 5.50 8.83 3.47
N ALA A 45 5.64 7.56 3.86
CA ALA A 45 6.35 7.18 5.07
C ALA A 45 7.84 7.55 5.03
N LYS A 46 8.47 7.42 3.86
CA LYS A 46 9.87 7.76 3.67
C LYS A 46 10.12 9.26 3.70
N GLU A 47 9.27 10.05 3.07
CA GLU A 47 9.38 11.51 3.02
C GLU A 47 9.03 12.14 4.38
N GLY A 48 8.00 11.61 5.05
CA GLY A 48 7.55 12.08 6.37
C GLY A 48 8.30 11.48 7.57
N GLY A 49 9.19 10.50 7.35
CA GLY A 49 9.85 9.78 8.44
C GLY A 49 8.86 9.06 9.37
N LEU A 50 7.80 8.49 8.81
CA LEU A 50 6.68 7.87 9.53
C LEU A 50 7.02 6.44 9.96
N TYR A 51 8.05 6.32 10.80
CA TYR A 51 8.59 5.06 11.27
C TYR A 51 8.64 5.03 12.80
N GLU A 52 8.38 3.86 13.39
CA GLU A 52 8.45 3.64 14.84
C GLU A 52 9.69 2.84 15.26
N GLY A 53 10.41 2.27 14.28
CA GLY A 53 11.61 1.48 14.56
C GLY A 53 12.28 0.94 13.32
N TRP A 54 13.31 0.13 13.55
CA TRP A 54 14.04 -0.63 12.53
C TRP A 54 13.92 -2.11 12.85
N ASP A 55 13.55 -2.89 11.84
CA ASP A 55 13.52 -4.34 11.91
C ASP A 55 14.86 -4.91 11.44
N GLU A 56 15.66 -5.42 12.37
CA GLU A 56 16.96 -6.02 12.08
C GLU A 56 16.85 -7.34 11.30
N GLN A 57 15.74 -8.08 11.43
CA GLN A 57 15.55 -9.33 10.71
C GLN A 57 15.29 -9.08 9.21
N PHE A 58 14.52 -8.03 8.89
CA PHE A 58 14.16 -7.68 7.52
C PHE A 58 14.97 -6.53 6.93
N GLN A 59 15.88 -5.94 7.71
CA GLN A 59 16.69 -4.78 7.36
C GLN A 59 15.82 -3.69 6.72
N SER A 60 14.73 -3.35 7.41
CA SER A 60 13.76 -2.36 6.95
C SER A 60 13.14 -1.59 8.10
N TYR A 61 12.69 -0.36 7.83
CA TYR A 61 11.93 0.41 8.80
C TYR A 61 10.56 -0.21 9.08
N ILE A 62 10.15 -0.18 10.34
CA ILE A 62 8.81 -0.52 10.79
C ILE A 62 7.96 0.75 10.64
N LEU A 63 6.86 0.62 9.91
CA LEU A 63 5.93 1.71 9.63
C LEU A 63 5.22 2.11 10.93
N ASP A 64 5.16 3.42 11.20
CA ASP A 64 4.29 3.96 12.24
C ASP A 64 2.89 4.14 11.63
N GLU A 65 2.02 3.15 11.85
CA GLU A 65 0.69 3.08 11.25
C GLU A 65 -0.21 4.24 11.69
N ASP A 66 -0.12 4.65 12.96
CA ASP A 66 -0.90 5.76 13.51
C ASP A 66 -0.52 7.08 12.83
N LYS A 67 0.78 7.35 12.66
CA LYS A 67 1.24 8.56 11.95
C LYS A 67 0.80 8.59 10.49
N VAL A 68 0.80 7.44 9.81
CA VAL A 68 0.28 7.35 8.43
C VAL A 68 -1.21 7.65 8.38
N VAL A 69 -1.96 7.17 9.37
CA VAL A 69 -3.39 7.44 9.46
C VAL A 69 -3.64 8.94 9.68
N ASP A 70 -2.89 9.56 10.58
CA ASP A 70 -2.99 10.99 10.85
C ASP A 70 -2.68 11.83 9.60
N GLU A 71 -1.60 11.50 8.89
CA GLU A 71 -1.17 12.22 7.68
C GLU A 71 -2.20 12.14 6.54
N LEU A 72 -2.88 11.00 6.40
CA LEU A 72 -3.85 10.79 5.32
C LEU A 72 -5.27 11.28 5.65
N ASN A 73 -5.60 11.47 6.92
CA ASN A 73 -7.00 11.62 7.35
C ASN A 73 -7.74 12.77 6.64
N ASP A 74 -7.13 13.95 6.54
CA ASP A 74 -7.81 15.12 5.98
C ASP A 74 -8.13 14.96 4.48
N SER A 75 -7.21 14.36 3.74
CA SER A 75 -7.40 14.04 2.31
C SER A 75 -8.49 12.98 2.12
N LEU A 76 -8.43 11.88 2.88
CA LEU A 76 -9.36 10.75 2.73
C LEU A 76 -10.76 11.07 3.28
N VAL A 77 -10.89 11.99 4.23
CA VAL A 77 -12.19 12.54 4.64
C VAL A 77 -12.81 13.39 3.53
N SER A 78 -11.99 14.13 2.77
CA SER A 78 -12.46 14.99 1.67
C SER A 78 -12.90 14.21 0.43
N GLY A 79 -12.28 13.05 0.17
CA GLY A 79 -12.61 12.18 -0.96
C GLY A 79 -11.74 12.44 -2.19
N GLY A 80 -11.91 11.62 -3.24
CA GLY A 80 -11.17 11.78 -4.49
C GLY A 80 -9.73 11.26 -4.44
N CYS A 81 -9.44 10.25 -3.62
CA CYS A 81 -8.09 9.74 -3.41
C CYS A 81 -7.90 8.32 -3.97
N ILE A 82 -6.75 8.08 -4.59
CA ILE A 82 -6.20 6.76 -4.90
C ILE A 82 -5.06 6.50 -3.92
N VAL A 83 -5.24 5.52 -3.04
CA VAL A 83 -4.21 5.08 -2.09
C VAL A 83 -3.63 3.76 -2.57
N GLU A 84 -2.31 3.63 -2.54
CA GLU A 84 -1.66 2.33 -2.73
C GLU A 84 -0.76 1.96 -1.55
N TYR A 85 -0.92 0.71 -1.11
CA TYR A 85 -0.02 0.08 -0.15
C TYR A 85 -0.13 -1.44 -0.25
N HIS A 86 0.74 -2.19 0.42
CA HIS A 86 0.67 -3.66 0.39
C HIS A 86 -0.06 -4.24 1.60
N GLY A 87 -0.07 -3.53 2.74
CA GLY A 87 -0.96 -3.78 3.88
C GLY A 87 -2.23 -2.93 3.81
N CYS A 88 -3.24 -3.25 4.60
CA CYS A 88 -4.50 -2.48 4.62
C CYS A 88 -5.31 -2.57 5.92
N ASP A 89 -4.87 -3.33 6.90
CA ASP A 89 -5.61 -3.63 8.12
C ASP A 89 -5.66 -2.48 9.14
N PHE A 90 -4.72 -1.53 9.06
CA PHE A 90 -4.69 -0.36 9.94
C PHE A 90 -5.50 0.83 9.41
N PHE A 91 -5.95 0.80 8.15
CA PHE A 91 -6.74 1.91 7.63
C PHE A 91 -8.18 1.89 8.20
N PRO A 92 -8.75 3.05 8.55
CA PRO A 92 -10.16 3.14 8.89
C PRO A 92 -11.05 2.62 7.74
N GLU A 93 -11.90 1.62 8.00
CA GLU A 93 -12.79 1.02 6.99
C GLU A 93 -13.63 2.06 6.25
N ARG A 94 -14.03 3.12 6.97
CA ARG A 94 -14.83 4.22 6.42
C ARG A 94 -14.15 4.96 5.27
N TRP A 95 -12.83 4.86 5.11
CA TRP A 95 -12.08 5.65 4.14
C TRP A 95 -12.32 5.25 2.70
N PHE A 96 -12.60 3.99 2.42
CA PHE A 96 -12.59 3.48 1.04
C PHE A 96 -13.99 3.11 0.57
N ASP A 97 -14.32 3.57 -0.63
CA ASP A 97 -15.56 3.23 -1.33
C ASP A 97 -15.36 1.98 -2.21
N ALA A 98 -14.11 1.68 -2.58
CA ALA A 98 -13.71 0.45 -3.26
C ALA A 98 -12.28 0.03 -2.88
N ILE A 99 -12.03 -1.29 -2.87
CA ILE A 99 -10.72 -1.89 -2.63
C ILE A 99 -10.42 -2.88 -3.75
N PHE A 100 -9.28 -2.70 -4.42
CA PHE A 100 -8.79 -3.60 -5.47
C PHE A 100 -7.55 -4.32 -5.00
N VAL A 101 -7.64 -5.64 -4.86
CA VAL A 101 -6.51 -6.50 -4.52
C VAL A 101 -5.89 -7.03 -5.80
N LEU A 102 -4.74 -6.50 -6.19
CA LEU A 102 -4.02 -6.98 -7.36
C LEU A 102 -3.36 -8.34 -7.08
N ARG A 103 -3.54 -9.25 -8.05
CA ARG A 103 -2.96 -10.59 -8.04
C ARG A 103 -2.08 -10.77 -9.26
N THR A 104 -1.06 -11.60 -9.13
CA THR A 104 -0.16 -11.97 -10.22
C THR A 104 0.21 -13.43 -10.01
N ASP A 105 0.35 -14.17 -11.10
CA ASP A 105 0.86 -15.54 -11.06
C ASP A 105 2.22 -15.60 -10.34
N ASN A 106 2.44 -16.63 -9.52
CA ASN A 106 3.61 -16.73 -8.65
C ASN A 106 4.92 -16.78 -9.45
N ALA A 107 4.96 -17.48 -10.58
CA ALA A 107 6.18 -17.58 -11.39
C ALA A 107 6.53 -16.20 -11.99
N LEU A 108 5.53 -15.49 -12.51
CA LEU A 108 5.72 -14.14 -13.02
C LEU A 108 6.10 -13.14 -11.92
N LEU A 109 5.49 -13.26 -10.74
CA LEU A 109 5.79 -12.38 -9.60
C LEU A 109 7.21 -12.61 -9.08
N TYR A 110 7.64 -13.87 -9.01
CA TYR A 110 9.02 -14.25 -8.69
C TYR A 110 10.01 -13.60 -9.66
N ASP A 111 9.81 -13.77 -10.97
CA ASP A 111 10.68 -13.18 -12.00
C ASP A 111 10.77 -11.64 -11.88
N ARG A 112 9.64 -10.97 -11.64
CA ARG A 112 9.61 -9.52 -11.44
C ARG A 112 10.42 -9.07 -10.23
N LEU A 113 10.29 -9.78 -9.12
CA LEU A 113 10.97 -9.42 -7.88
C LEU A 113 12.45 -9.78 -7.93
N MET A 114 12.81 -10.93 -8.50
CA MET A 114 14.21 -11.27 -8.75
C MET A 114 14.89 -10.21 -9.59
N LYS A 115 14.28 -9.74 -10.69
CA LYS A 115 14.82 -8.63 -11.50
C LYS A 115 14.99 -7.33 -10.70
N ARG A 116 14.09 -7.05 -9.77
CA ARG A 116 14.13 -5.83 -8.94
C ARG A 116 15.20 -5.88 -7.84
N PHE A 117 15.47 -7.04 -7.26
CA PHE A 117 16.34 -7.18 -6.07
C PHE A 117 17.73 -7.77 -6.36
N LEU A 118 17.91 -8.49 -7.47
CA LEU A 118 19.20 -9.09 -7.85
C LEU A 118 20.27 -8.11 -8.35
N MET A 119 19.99 -6.80 -8.38
CA MET A 119 21.06 -5.84 -8.66
C MET A 119 21.90 -5.48 -7.42
N HIS A 120 21.49 -5.83 -6.17
CA HIS A 120 22.29 -5.44 -5.00
C HIS A 120 22.18 -6.23 -3.66
N ILE A 121 21.31 -7.24 -3.44
CA ILE A 121 21.22 -7.93 -2.11
C ILE A 121 20.92 -9.46 -2.19
N ASP A 122 21.43 -10.20 -1.19
CA ASP A 122 21.26 -11.63 -0.92
C ASP A 122 19.82 -12.16 -1.05
N VAL A 123 19.68 -13.24 -1.84
CA VAL A 123 18.45 -14.00 -2.12
C VAL A 123 17.69 -14.44 -0.84
N LEU A 124 18.38 -14.52 0.30
CA LEU A 124 17.83 -14.93 1.59
C LEU A 124 16.83 -13.92 2.18
N MET A 125 17.01 -12.61 1.98
CA MET A 125 16.05 -11.60 2.47
C MET A 125 14.71 -11.67 1.73
N LEU A 126 14.76 -11.94 0.41
CA LEU A 126 13.57 -12.03 -0.40
C LEU A 126 12.73 -13.25 -0.02
N TYR A 127 13.39 -14.40 0.22
CA TYR A 127 12.72 -15.62 0.67
C TYR A 127 12.04 -15.44 2.03
N ARG A 128 12.71 -14.79 2.99
CA ARG A 128 12.14 -14.48 4.31
C ARG A 128 10.99 -13.48 4.25
N LYS A 129 11.03 -12.51 3.33
CA LYS A 129 9.94 -11.55 3.13
C LYS A 129 8.74 -12.17 2.39
N PHE A 130 8.96 -13.22 1.59
CA PHE A 130 7.92 -13.96 0.87
C PHE A 130 7.18 -14.98 1.72
N GLU A 131 7.89 -15.74 2.57
CA GLU A 131 7.27 -16.73 3.47
C GLU A 131 6.38 -16.09 4.56
N MET A 132 6.53 -14.78 4.80
CA MET A 132 5.83 -14.09 5.87
C MET A 132 4.87 -12.99 5.42
N ILE A 133 4.57 -12.85 4.11
CA ILE A 133 3.33 -12.16 3.75
C ILE A 133 2.23 -13.11 4.20
N PRO A 134 1.46 -12.78 5.24
CA PRO A 134 0.34 -13.64 5.59
C PRO A 134 -0.50 -13.70 4.33
N THR A 135 -0.66 -14.89 3.75
CA THR A 135 -1.83 -15.15 2.93
C THR A 135 -3.00 -15.16 3.91
N LYS A 136 -3.37 -13.99 4.44
CA LYS A 136 -4.74 -13.75 4.85
C LYS A 136 -5.52 -13.88 3.56
N THR A 137 -6.01 -15.10 3.33
CA THR A 137 -7.15 -15.33 2.47
C THR A 137 -8.18 -14.27 2.90
N PHE A 138 -8.51 -13.36 1.99
CA PHE A 138 -9.63 -12.44 2.18
C PHE A 138 -10.90 -13.24 2.45
#